data_AF-A0A7U7EM79-F1
#
_entry.id   AF-A0A7U7EM79-F1
#
_cell.length_a   1.000
_cell.length_b   1.000
_cell.length_c   1.000
_cell.angle_alpha   90.00
_cell.angle_beta   90.00
_cell.angle_gamma   90.00
#
_symmetry.space_group_name_H-M   'P 1'
#
loop_
_entity.id
_entity.type
_entity.pdbx_description
1 polymer ?
#
loop_
_entity_poly.entity_id
_entity_poly.type
_entity_poly.pdbx_seq_one_letter_code
_entity_poly.pdbx_strand_id
1 'polypeptide(L)'
;MPHEDVRLGQLNAWLDQCLPQLFSAEGWGAVPVASLTPASSDASFRRYFRWQAGERSLIVMDAPPPQEDCRPFVKVAGLLASAAVHVPRVLAADLERGFLLLDDLGRQTYLEVIDTDNADALFEDALQALLAFQRLPLDAGLPHYDEALLRRELQLFPDWYVQRHLGIEWQAEQLAAWERCCTLLIDSALAQPKVLVHRDYMPRNLMESSPNPGVLDFQDAVYGPVTYDVTCLFKDAFLSWPEERVGAWLKRYWTMARDAGIPVQDGFEDFLRASDLMGVQRHLKVIGIFARICHRDGKPRYLQDVPRFFRYIETVLARRPELAELGALLAGLPRPEVVSA
;
A
#
# COMPACT_ATOMS: atom_id res chain seq x y z
N MET A 1 19.94 18.27 29.49
CA MET A 1 18.63 17.61 29.70
C MET A 1 18.15 17.20 28.32
N PRO A 2 18.05 15.91 28.00
CA PRO A 2 17.42 15.53 26.74
C PRO A 2 15.97 16.04 26.81
N HIS A 3 15.48 16.66 25.74
CA HIS A 3 14.07 17.03 25.64
C HIS A 3 13.24 15.77 25.84
N GLU A 4 12.59 15.67 26.99
CA GLU A 4 11.68 14.59 27.32
C GLU A 4 10.60 14.55 26.22
N ASP A 5 10.37 13.37 25.65
CA ASP A 5 9.40 13.18 24.58
C ASP A 5 7.99 13.36 25.17
N VAL A 6 7.50 14.60 25.13
CA VAL A 6 6.22 15.01 25.70
C VAL A 6 5.07 14.15 25.18
N ARG A 7 5.13 13.75 23.90
CA ARG A 7 4.11 12.89 23.30
C ARG A 7 4.15 11.48 23.89
N LEU A 8 5.34 10.91 24.07
CA LEU A 8 5.48 9.61 24.74
C LEU A 8 4.99 9.66 26.19
N GLY A 9 5.22 10.76 26.90
CA GLY A 9 4.67 10.99 28.24
C GLY A 9 3.14 11.01 28.26
N GLN A 10 2.52 11.73 27.31
CA GLN A 10 1.06 11.77 27.13
C GLN A 10 0.49 10.40 26.76
N LEU A 11 1.18 9.66 25.89
CA LEU A 11 0.81 8.31 25.48
C LEU A 11 0.81 7.35 26.66
N ASN A 12 1.86 7.36 27.48
CA ASN A 12 1.95 6.53 28.68
C ASN A 12 0.85 6.86 29.69
N ALA A 13 0.60 8.15 29.94
CA ALA A 13 -0.48 8.58 30.84
C ALA A 13 -1.87 8.16 30.35
N TRP A 14 -2.08 8.13 29.02
CA TRP A 14 -3.30 7.60 28.42
C TRP A 14 -3.40 6.07 28.55
N LEU A 15 -2.30 5.34 28.34
CA LEU A 15 -2.25 3.88 28.54
C LEU A 15 -2.57 3.47 29.97
N ASP A 16 -2.04 4.18 30.97
CA ASP A 16 -2.32 3.94 32.38
C ASP A 16 -3.82 4.06 32.71
N GLN A 17 -4.56 4.86 31.94
CA GLN A 17 -6.01 5.02 32.09
C GLN A 17 -6.80 3.95 31.31
N CYS A 18 -6.38 3.62 30.08
CA CYS A 18 -7.15 2.75 29.20
C CYS A 18 -6.92 1.25 29.45
N LEU A 19 -5.70 0.84 29.83
CA LEU A 19 -5.36 -0.58 30.01
C LEU A 19 -6.20 -1.26 31.12
N PRO A 20 -6.43 -0.67 32.31
CA PRO A 20 -7.27 -1.31 33.32
C PRO A 20 -8.71 -1.57 32.85
N GLN A 21 -9.27 -0.63 32.09
CA GLN A 21 -10.62 -0.75 31.54
C GLN A 21 -10.68 -1.86 30.48
N LEU A 22 -9.73 -1.86 29.55
CA LEU A 22 -9.61 -2.89 28.51
C LEU A 22 -9.44 -4.29 29.12
N PHE A 23 -8.51 -4.44 30.06
CA PHE A 23 -8.23 -5.72 30.70
C PHE A 23 -9.44 -6.26 31.47
N SER A 24 -10.19 -5.37 32.13
CA SER A 24 -11.43 -5.76 32.79
C SER A 24 -12.50 -6.18 31.77
N ALA A 25 -12.65 -5.44 30.67
CA ALA A 25 -13.66 -5.71 29.64
C ALA A 25 -13.40 -7.03 28.88
N GLU A 26 -12.14 -7.33 28.58
CA GLU A 26 -11.73 -8.56 27.88
C GLU A 26 -11.54 -9.76 28.84
N GLY A 27 -11.73 -9.58 30.15
CA GLY A 27 -11.54 -10.63 31.14
C GLY A 27 -10.09 -11.10 31.31
N TRP A 28 -9.13 -10.23 30.99
CA TRP A 28 -7.69 -10.53 31.03
C TRP A 28 -7.06 -10.44 32.42
N GLY A 29 -7.83 -10.04 33.44
CA GLY A 29 -7.38 -9.90 34.82
C GLY A 29 -6.73 -8.54 35.09
N ALA A 30 -5.79 -8.49 36.04
CA ALA A 30 -5.05 -7.26 36.35
C ALA A 30 -4.05 -6.94 35.24
N VAL A 31 -3.79 -5.64 35.02
CA VAL A 31 -2.77 -5.19 34.07
C VAL A 31 -1.39 -5.60 34.60
N PRO A 32 -0.64 -6.46 33.91
CA PRO A 32 0.71 -6.87 34.31
C PRO A 32 1.73 -5.76 34.06
N VAL A 33 2.93 -5.91 34.65
CA VAL A 33 4.09 -5.08 34.29
C VAL A 33 4.47 -5.35 32.84
N ALA A 34 4.70 -4.28 32.08
CA ALA A 34 4.92 -4.35 30.65
C ALA A 34 6.11 -3.50 30.22
N SER A 35 6.67 -3.82 29.05
CA SER A 35 7.62 -2.97 28.34
C SER A 35 6.96 -2.32 27.13
N LEU A 36 7.32 -1.07 26.84
CA LEU A 36 6.93 -0.37 25.63
C LEU A 36 8.17 -0.16 24.75
N THR A 37 8.23 -0.80 23.58
CA THR A 37 9.38 -0.72 22.66
C THR A 37 8.94 -0.25 21.28
N PRO A 38 9.78 0.47 20.50
CA PRO A 38 9.45 0.79 19.12
C PRO A 38 9.17 -0.47 18.30
N ALA A 39 8.04 -0.50 17.59
CA ALA A 39 7.61 -1.62 16.74
C ALA A 39 7.97 -1.37 15.27
N SER A 40 7.73 -0.16 14.78
CA SER A 40 8.12 0.27 13.44
C SER A 40 8.26 1.79 13.39
N SER A 41 9.09 2.27 12.46
CA SER A 41 9.10 3.66 12.03
C SER A 41 8.58 3.73 10.60
N ASP A 42 7.37 4.27 10.47
CA ASP A 42 6.72 4.50 9.19
C ASP A 42 7.43 5.64 8.42
N ALA A 43 7.21 5.77 7.12
CA ALA A 43 7.61 6.94 6.35
C ALA A 43 6.80 8.19 6.72
N SER A 44 5.67 8.02 7.42
CA SER A 44 4.77 9.05 7.94
C SER A 44 5.26 9.66 9.27
N PHE A 45 4.45 10.54 9.87
CA PHE A 45 4.69 11.05 11.23
C PHE A 45 4.21 10.09 12.32
N ARG A 46 3.58 8.97 11.95
CA ARG A 46 3.05 7.98 12.91
C ARG A 46 4.19 7.18 13.53
N ARG A 47 4.03 6.90 14.81
CA ARG A 47 4.93 6.02 15.57
C ARG A 47 4.15 4.84 16.10
N TYR A 48 4.76 3.68 16.04
CA TYR A 48 4.17 2.45 16.55
C TYR A 48 5.07 1.90 17.65
N PHE A 49 4.46 1.60 18.78
CA PHE A 49 5.13 0.99 19.92
C PHE A 49 4.45 -0.33 20.24
N ARG A 50 5.24 -1.36 20.53
CA ARG A 50 4.76 -2.64 21.04
C ARG A 50 4.73 -2.57 22.56
N TRP A 51 3.54 -2.73 23.11
CA TRP A 51 3.33 -2.99 24.52
C TRP A 51 3.38 -4.50 24.73
N GLN A 52 4.31 -4.99 25.54
CA GLN A 52 4.52 -6.42 25.78
C GLN A 52 4.45 -6.72 27.26
N ALA A 53 3.61 -7.68 27.65
CA ALA A 53 3.56 -8.21 29.00
C ALA A 53 3.28 -9.72 29.01
N GLY A 54 4.29 -10.51 29.40
CA GLY A 54 4.23 -11.97 29.26
C GLY A 54 3.97 -12.34 27.80
N GLU A 55 2.98 -13.20 27.56
CA GLU A 55 2.57 -13.64 26.22
C GLU A 55 1.68 -12.62 25.48
N ARG A 56 1.13 -11.61 26.18
CA ARG A 56 0.25 -10.62 25.56
C ARG A 56 1.06 -9.50 24.93
N SER A 57 0.73 -9.19 23.68
CA SER A 57 1.31 -8.09 22.92
C SER A 57 0.20 -7.23 22.31
N LEU A 58 0.36 -5.92 22.37
CA LEU A 58 -0.54 -4.92 21.79
C LEU A 58 0.30 -3.88 21.03
N ILE A 59 -0.29 -3.22 20.04
CA ILE A 59 0.33 -2.11 19.33
C ILE A 59 -0.30 -0.79 19.77
N VAL A 60 0.54 0.15 20.18
CA VAL A 60 0.17 1.51 20.51
C VAL A 60 0.59 2.41 19.37
N MET A 61 -0.37 3.06 18.72
CA MET A 61 -0.14 4.03 17.67
C MET A 61 -0.17 5.45 18.26
N ASP A 62 0.83 6.25 17.89
CA ASP A 62 0.90 7.68 18.10
C ASP A 62 0.91 8.41 16.74
N ALA A 63 -0.21 9.02 16.40
CA ALA A 63 -0.44 9.76 15.16
C ALA A 63 -0.68 11.25 15.49
N PRO A 64 0.36 12.10 15.48
CA PRO A 64 0.26 13.46 16.01
C PRO A 64 -0.69 14.36 15.21
N PRO A 65 -1.71 14.98 15.84
CA PRO A 65 -2.46 16.07 15.23
C PRO A 65 -1.64 17.36 15.20
N PRO A 66 -1.77 18.21 14.17
CA PRO A 66 -2.67 18.07 13.02
C PRO A 66 -2.05 17.28 11.84
N GLN A 67 -0.88 16.66 12.01
CA GLN A 67 -0.16 16.00 10.91
C GLN A 67 -0.85 14.72 10.43
N GLU A 68 -1.47 13.97 11.35
CA GLU A 68 -2.11 12.68 11.08
C GLU A 68 -3.51 12.62 11.72
N ASP A 69 -4.49 12.06 10.99
CA ASP A 69 -5.84 11.79 11.50
C ASP A 69 -6.05 10.26 11.62
N CYS A 70 -6.48 9.81 12.80
CA CYS A 70 -6.80 8.41 13.07
C CYS A 70 -8.18 7.99 12.56
N ARG A 71 -9.10 8.93 12.26
CA ARG A 71 -10.47 8.60 11.86
C ARG A 71 -10.54 7.75 10.58
N PRO A 72 -9.75 8.00 9.52
CA PRO A 72 -9.69 7.12 8.36
C PRO A 72 -9.25 5.70 8.73
N PHE A 73 -8.25 5.55 9.60
CA PHE A 73 -7.81 4.24 10.08
C PHE A 73 -8.95 3.49 10.78
N VAL A 74 -9.61 4.11 11.77
CA VAL A 74 -10.71 3.46 12.51
C VAL A 74 -11.87 3.09 11.58
N LYS A 75 -12.23 3.99 10.65
CA LYS A 75 -13.31 3.76 9.69
C LYS A 75 -13.00 2.56 8.78
N VAL A 76 -11.82 2.53 8.17
CA VAL A 76 -11.47 1.45 7.24
C VAL A 76 -11.21 0.13 7.98
N ALA A 77 -10.62 0.16 9.18
CA ALA A 77 -10.48 -1.04 10.02
C ALA A 77 -11.84 -1.69 10.29
N GLY A 78 -12.86 -0.90 10.69
CA GLY A 78 -14.21 -1.41 10.91
C GLY A 78 -14.84 -1.98 9.64
N LEU A 79 -14.61 -1.33 8.49
CA LEU A 79 -15.12 -1.79 7.21
C LEU A 79 -14.49 -3.13 6.79
N LEU A 80 -13.18 -3.27 6.87
CA LEU A 80 -12.47 -4.51 6.55
C LEU A 80 -12.82 -5.64 7.53
N ALA A 81 -12.93 -5.34 8.82
CA ALA A 81 -13.36 -6.31 9.82
C ALA A 81 -14.79 -6.83 9.55
N SER A 82 -15.70 -6.00 9.02
CA SER A 82 -17.05 -6.43 8.63
C SER A 82 -17.06 -7.44 7.48
N ALA A 83 -15.98 -7.50 6.68
CA ALA A 83 -15.74 -8.50 5.65
C ALA A 83 -14.92 -9.70 6.15
N ALA A 84 -14.73 -9.85 7.47
CA ALA A 84 -13.88 -10.86 8.09
C ALA A 84 -12.41 -10.83 7.64
N VAL A 85 -11.92 -9.68 7.16
CA VAL A 85 -10.50 -9.47 6.90
C VAL A 85 -9.79 -9.28 8.24
N HIS A 86 -8.68 -9.99 8.44
CA HIS A 86 -7.90 -9.88 9.68
C HIS A 86 -7.11 -8.57 9.68
N VAL A 87 -7.68 -7.55 10.33
CA VAL A 87 -7.06 -6.23 10.55
C VAL A 87 -6.88 -6.00 12.06
N PRO A 88 -6.00 -5.07 12.49
CA PRO A 88 -5.85 -4.79 13.91
C PRO A 88 -7.17 -4.23 14.47
N ARG A 89 -7.74 -4.92 15.46
CA ARG A 89 -8.92 -4.40 16.19
C ARG A 89 -8.53 -3.14 16.93
N VAL A 90 -9.37 -2.12 16.85
CA VAL A 90 -9.22 -0.90 17.68
C VAL A 90 -9.78 -1.20 19.07
N LEU A 91 -8.89 -1.42 20.04
CA LEU A 91 -9.22 -1.78 21.42
C LEU A 91 -9.55 -0.54 22.26
N ALA A 92 -8.84 0.56 22.02
CA ALA A 92 -9.11 1.86 22.59
C ALA A 92 -8.64 2.98 21.64
N ALA A 93 -9.26 4.15 21.73
CA ALA A 93 -8.91 5.30 20.90
C ALA A 93 -9.09 6.62 21.66
N ASP A 94 -8.12 7.52 21.53
CA ASP A 94 -8.23 8.95 21.81
C ASP A 94 -7.95 9.72 20.52
N LEU A 95 -9.01 9.96 19.75
CA LEU A 95 -8.92 10.57 18.42
C LEU A 95 -8.56 12.05 18.45
N GLU A 96 -8.78 12.74 19.58
CA GLU A 96 -8.39 14.15 19.72
C GLU A 96 -6.88 14.30 19.89
N ARG A 97 -6.25 13.35 20.59
CA ARG A 97 -4.78 13.32 20.79
C ARG A 97 -4.04 12.49 19.75
N GLY A 98 -4.76 11.67 19.00
CA GLY A 98 -4.24 10.82 17.95
C GLY A 98 -3.60 9.52 18.47
N PHE A 99 -4.19 8.92 19.50
CA PHE A 99 -3.71 7.67 20.08
C PHE A 99 -4.65 6.51 19.79
N LEU A 100 -4.11 5.37 19.37
CA LEU A 100 -4.85 4.12 19.23
C LEU A 100 -4.14 2.99 19.97
N LEU A 101 -4.92 2.07 20.53
CA LEU A 101 -4.45 0.80 21.09
C LEU A 101 -5.07 -0.31 20.24
N LEU A 102 -4.22 -1.17 19.70
CA LEU A 102 -4.56 -2.11 18.64
C LEU A 102 -4.12 -3.52 19.03
N ASP A 103 -4.80 -4.53 18.47
CA ASP A 103 -4.26 -5.89 18.44
C ASP A 103 -2.90 -5.92 17.71
N ASP A 104 -1.99 -6.79 18.17
CA ASP A 104 -0.71 -7.02 17.52
C ASP A 104 -0.83 -8.19 16.53
N LEU A 105 -0.71 -7.91 15.23
CA LEU A 105 -0.82 -8.91 14.18
C LEU A 105 0.44 -9.77 14.01
N GLY A 106 1.47 -9.56 14.82
CA GLY A 106 2.69 -10.35 14.81
C GLY A 106 3.92 -9.54 14.43
N ARG A 107 4.99 -10.25 14.05
CA ARG A 107 6.32 -9.65 13.89
C ARG A 107 6.90 -9.77 12.49
N GLN A 108 6.37 -10.67 11.68
CA GLN A 108 6.90 -10.98 10.37
C GLN A 108 5.88 -10.60 9.30
N THR A 109 6.33 -9.77 8.39
CA THR A 109 5.60 -9.45 7.15
C THR A 109 5.80 -10.58 6.15
N TYR A 110 4.90 -10.72 5.19
CA TYR A 110 5.09 -11.60 4.05
C TYR A 110 6.40 -11.30 3.33
N LEU A 111 6.78 -10.01 3.21
CA LEU A 111 8.05 -9.63 2.57
C LEU A 111 9.27 -10.29 3.24
N GLU A 112 9.24 -10.52 4.55
CA GLU A 112 10.35 -11.12 5.29
C GLU A 112 10.40 -12.65 5.22
N VAL A 113 9.27 -13.31 4.95
CA VAL A 113 9.15 -14.78 4.99
C VAL A 113 8.89 -15.42 3.63
N ILE A 114 8.46 -14.65 2.63
CA ILE A 114 8.09 -15.19 1.33
C ILE A 114 9.33 -15.65 0.55
N ASP A 115 9.25 -16.86 -0.01
CA ASP A 115 10.26 -17.46 -0.86
C ASP A 115 9.60 -18.20 -2.04
N THR A 116 10.42 -18.82 -2.88
CA THR A 116 9.93 -19.52 -4.07
C THR A 116 8.99 -20.67 -3.78
N ASP A 117 9.10 -21.28 -2.61
CA ASP A 117 8.48 -22.54 -2.21
C ASP A 117 7.14 -22.28 -1.49
N ASN A 118 7.01 -21.16 -0.76
CA ASN A 118 5.79 -20.81 -0.02
C ASN A 118 4.91 -19.74 -0.71
N ALA A 119 5.41 -19.04 -1.73
CA ALA A 119 4.70 -17.90 -2.33
C ALA A 119 3.30 -18.21 -2.86
N ASP A 120 3.09 -19.41 -3.43
CA ASP A 120 1.76 -19.78 -3.95
C ASP A 120 0.71 -19.85 -2.83
N ALA A 121 1.08 -20.40 -1.67
CA ALA A 121 0.19 -20.51 -0.52
C ALA A 121 -0.08 -19.12 0.10
N LEU A 122 0.97 -18.32 0.32
CA LEU A 122 0.83 -16.98 0.88
C LEU A 122 -0.01 -16.07 -0.03
N PHE A 123 0.19 -16.13 -1.35
CA PHE A 123 -0.60 -15.35 -2.28
C PHE A 123 -2.03 -15.87 -2.41
N GLU A 124 -2.30 -17.17 -2.29
CA GLU A 124 -3.68 -17.68 -2.25
C GLU A 124 -4.44 -17.07 -1.05
N ASP A 125 -3.84 -17.04 0.14
CA ASP A 125 -4.44 -16.43 1.34
C ASP A 125 -4.64 -14.91 1.16
N ALA A 126 -3.66 -14.21 0.56
CA ALA A 126 -3.79 -12.79 0.24
C ALA A 126 -4.90 -12.52 -0.79
N LEU A 127 -5.05 -13.36 -1.82
CA LEU A 127 -6.13 -13.22 -2.78
C LEU A 127 -7.49 -13.41 -2.10
N GLN A 128 -7.63 -14.37 -1.18
CA GLN A 128 -8.88 -14.56 -0.43
C GLN A 128 -9.24 -13.33 0.41
N ALA A 129 -8.28 -12.78 1.15
CA ALA A 129 -8.48 -11.57 1.95
C ALA A 129 -8.80 -10.34 1.07
N LEU A 130 -8.11 -10.18 -0.07
CA LEU A 130 -8.39 -9.12 -1.04
C LEU A 130 -9.82 -9.18 -1.56
N LEU A 131 -10.25 -10.36 -2.01
CA LEU A 131 -11.60 -10.58 -2.52
C LEU A 131 -12.67 -10.33 -1.45
N ALA A 132 -12.38 -10.68 -0.19
CA ALA A 132 -13.32 -10.47 0.91
C ALA A 132 -13.73 -9.00 1.04
N PHE A 133 -12.78 -8.06 1.03
CA PHE A 133 -13.13 -6.64 1.10
C PHE A 133 -13.54 -6.02 -0.23
N GLN A 134 -13.11 -6.56 -1.37
CA GLN A 134 -13.57 -6.08 -2.67
C GLN A 134 -15.03 -6.41 -2.96
N ARG A 135 -15.63 -7.36 -2.22
CA ARG A 135 -17.08 -7.64 -2.25
C ARG A 135 -17.93 -6.67 -1.45
N LEU A 136 -17.32 -5.81 -0.64
CA LEU A 136 -18.06 -4.83 0.15
C LEU A 136 -18.78 -3.83 -0.76
N PRO A 137 -19.98 -3.36 -0.36
CA PRO A 137 -20.69 -2.34 -1.10
C PRO A 137 -19.91 -1.02 -1.14
N LEU A 138 -20.11 -0.24 -2.21
CA LEU A 138 -19.45 1.05 -2.43
C LEU A 138 -20.23 2.22 -1.79
N ASP A 139 -20.69 2.04 -0.55
CA ASP A 139 -21.58 2.98 0.16
C ASP A 139 -21.00 3.52 1.48
N ALA A 140 -19.81 3.07 1.87
CA ALA A 140 -19.09 3.54 3.06
C ALA A 140 -18.53 4.97 2.92
N GLY A 141 -18.74 5.66 1.80
CA GLY A 141 -18.30 7.04 1.58
C GLY A 141 -16.79 7.19 1.66
N LEU A 142 -16.04 6.27 1.05
CA LEU A 142 -14.60 6.42 0.82
C LEU A 142 -14.35 7.37 -0.37
N PRO A 143 -13.19 8.03 -0.43
CA PRO A 143 -12.84 8.84 -1.60
C PRO A 143 -12.81 7.99 -2.87
N HIS A 144 -13.09 8.61 -4.00
CA HIS A 144 -12.97 7.94 -5.29
C HIS A 144 -11.55 8.11 -5.85
N TYR A 145 -11.07 7.06 -6.51
CA TYR A 145 -9.86 7.11 -7.30
C TYR A 145 -10.17 7.71 -8.67
N ASP A 146 -10.44 9.01 -8.67
CA ASP A 146 -10.92 9.76 -9.81
C ASP A 146 -9.78 10.27 -10.71
N GLU A 147 -10.15 10.90 -11.82
CA GLU A 147 -9.21 11.53 -12.75
C GLU A 147 -8.26 12.50 -12.05
N ALA A 148 -8.78 13.35 -11.17
CA ALA A 148 -7.99 14.37 -10.50
C ALA A 148 -6.90 13.75 -9.62
N LEU A 149 -7.23 12.69 -8.86
CA LEU A 149 -6.28 11.95 -8.06
C LEU A 149 -5.25 11.22 -8.93
N LEU A 150 -5.69 10.47 -9.95
CA LEU A 150 -4.80 9.74 -10.85
C LEU A 150 -3.82 10.66 -11.58
N ARG A 151 -4.30 11.81 -12.08
CA ARG A 151 -3.49 12.83 -12.76
C ARG A 151 -2.47 13.45 -11.83
N ARG A 152 -2.88 13.83 -10.61
CA ARG A 152 -1.97 14.37 -9.58
C ARG A 152 -0.86 13.38 -9.23
N GLU A 153 -1.17 12.09 -9.19
CA GLU A 153 -0.18 11.06 -8.89
C GLU A 153 0.78 10.80 -10.05
N LEU A 154 0.30 10.81 -11.30
CA LEU A 154 1.14 10.73 -12.47
C LEU A 154 2.10 11.93 -12.56
N GLN A 155 1.65 13.13 -12.19
CA GLN A 155 2.47 14.35 -12.21
C GLN A 155 3.71 14.26 -11.30
N LEU A 156 3.72 13.34 -10.32
CA LEU A 156 4.90 13.13 -9.48
C LEU A 156 6.11 12.67 -10.29
N PHE A 157 5.90 11.92 -11.39
CA PHE A 157 7.00 11.43 -12.23
C PHE A 157 7.77 12.57 -12.92
N PRO A 158 7.15 13.43 -13.75
CA PRO A 158 7.87 14.53 -14.39
C PRO A 158 8.44 15.53 -13.37
N ASP A 159 7.68 15.89 -12.33
CA ASP A 159 8.12 16.91 -11.38
C ASP A 159 9.33 16.45 -10.54
N TRP A 160 9.24 15.24 -9.97
CA TRP A 160 10.23 14.80 -8.98
C TRP A 160 11.33 13.95 -9.59
N TYR A 161 11.00 13.07 -10.53
CA TYR A 161 12.00 12.19 -11.12
C TYR A 161 12.69 12.86 -12.31
N VAL A 162 11.95 13.31 -13.31
CA VAL A 162 12.55 13.87 -14.54
C VAL A 162 13.21 15.22 -14.27
N GLN A 163 12.46 16.18 -13.74
CA GLN A 163 12.98 17.53 -13.52
C GLN A 163 13.91 17.58 -12.30
N ARG A 164 13.43 17.18 -11.12
CA ARG A 164 14.19 17.40 -9.88
C ARG A 164 15.35 16.43 -9.67
N HIS A 165 15.20 15.15 -10.05
CA HIS A 165 16.23 14.13 -9.84
C HIS A 165 17.20 14.02 -11.03
N LEU A 166 16.70 13.93 -12.26
CA LEU A 166 17.54 13.82 -13.46
C LEU A 166 18.02 15.17 -13.98
N GLY A 167 17.41 16.29 -13.58
CA GLY A 167 17.78 17.63 -14.07
C GLY A 167 17.37 17.87 -15.52
N ILE A 168 16.33 17.18 -16.00
CA ILE A 168 15.89 17.22 -17.40
C ILE A 168 14.60 18.03 -17.52
N GLU A 169 14.56 18.91 -18.51
CA GLU A 169 13.34 19.62 -18.91
C GLU A 169 12.83 19.07 -20.24
N TRP A 170 11.60 18.60 -20.25
CA TRP A 170 10.93 18.12 -21.46
C TRP A 170 10.47 19.28 -22.34
N GLN A 171 10.67 19.13 -23.64
CA GLN A 171 10.19 20.07 -24.65
C GLN A 171 8.69 19.92 -24.88
N ALA A 172 8.08 20.88 -25.59
CA ALA A 172 6.64 20.92 -25.83
C ALA A 172 6.09 19.62 -26.44
N GLU A 173 6.82 19.00 -27.37
CA GLU A 173 6.43 17.74 -28.01
C GLU A 173 6.45 16.57 -27.02
N GLN A 174 7.42 16.54 -26.11
CA GLN A 174 7.54 15.50 -25.07
C GLN A 174 6.45 15.67 -24.00
N LEU A 175 6.16 16.90 -23.59
CA LEU A 175 5.05 17.22 -22.67
C LEU A 175 3.71 16.82 -23.28
N ALA A 176 3.49 17.09 -24.57
CA ALA A 176 2.27 16.67 -25.26
C ALA A 176 2.16 15.14 -25.37
N ALA A 177 3.27 14.43 -25.60
CA ALA A 177 3.31 12.96 -25.58
C ALA A 177 3.03 12.40 -24.19
N TRP A 178 3.58 13.02 -23.15
CA TRP A 178 3.31 12.66 -21.77
C TRP A 178 1.82 12.81 -21.43
N GLU A 179 1.18 13.92 -21.81
CA GLU A 179 -0.26 14.13 -21.57
C GLU A 179 -1.14 13.09 -22.28
N ARG A 180 -0.77 12.67 -23.50
CA ARG A 180 -1.46 11.56 -24.19
C ARG A 180 -1.31 10.24 -23.45
N CYS A 181 -0.10 9.95 -22.95
CA CYS A 181 0.14 8.76 -22.12
C CYS A 181 -0.66 8.80 -20.82
N CYS A 182 -0.68 9.94 -20.13
CA CYS A 182 -1.48 10.13 -18.92
C CYS A 182 -2.97 9.90 -19.19
N THR A 183 -3.49 10.48 -20.27
CA THR A 183 -4.89 10.29 -20.67
C THR A 183 -5.20 8.81 -20.92
N LEU A 184 -4.37 8.10 -21.69
CA LEU A 184 -4.53 6.67 -21.93
C LEU A 184 -4.57 5.84 -20.63
N LEU A 185 -3.64 6.10 -19.71
CA LEU A 185 -3.56 5.37 -18.44
C LEU A 185 -4.76 5.68 -17.52
N ILE A 186 -5.17 6.94 -17.46
CA ILE A 186 -6.31 7.41 -16.67
C ILE A 186 -7.61 6.81 -17.23
N ASP A 187 -7.85 6.93 -18.53
CA ASP A 187 -9.05 6.40 -19.18
C ASP A 187 -9.15 4.89 -18.98
N SER A 188 -8.02 4.18 -19.10
CA SER A 188 -7.96 2.74 -18.83
C SER A 188 -8.28 2.39 -17.38
N ALA A 189 -7.90 3.22 -16.40
CA ALA A 189 -8.21 3.00 -14.99
C ALA A 189 -9.69 3.28 -14.71
N LEU A 190 -10.22 4.39 -15.22
CA LEU A 190 -11.62 4.81 -14.99
C LEU A 190 -12.65 3.91 -15.68
N ALA A 191 -12.26 3.24 -16.78
CA ALA A 191 -13.11 2.29 -17.47
C ALA A 191 -13.26 0.95 -16.73
N GLN A 192 -12.42 0.65 -15.73
CA GLN A 192 -12.52 -0.60 -15.00
C GLN A 192 -13.72 -0.58 -14.03
N PRO A 193 -14.27 -1.75 -13.70
CA PRO A 193 -15.18 -1.85 -12.57
C PRO A 193 -14.52 -1.38 -11.27
N LYS A 194 -15.34 -0.78 -10.41
CA LYS A 194 -14.88 -0.20 -9.15
C LYS A 194 -15.06 -1.16 -7.99
N VAL A 195 -14.06 -1.21 -7.12
CA VAL A 195 -14.06 -1.96 -5.86
C VAL A 195 -13.42 -1.08 -4.78
N LEU A 196 -13.44 -1.54 -3.53
CA LEU A 196 -12.55 -0.99 -2.51
C LEU A 196 -11.10 -1.34 -2.86
N VAL A 197 -10.26 -0.32 -2.95
CA VAL A 197 -8.83 -0.41 -3.25
C VAL A 197 -8.05 0.04 -2.03
N HIS A 198 -7.21 -0.85 -1.49
CA HIS A 198 -6.32 -0.60 -0.37
C HIS A 198 -5.15 0.32 -0.73
N ARG A 199 -4.72 0.32 -2.00
CA ARG A 199 -3.65 1.14 -2.62
C ARG A 199 -2.21 0.72 -2.34
N ASP A 200 -1.99 0.02 -1.24
CA ASP A 200 -0.69 -0.54 -0.86
C ASP A 200 -0.85 -2.00 -0.38
N TYR A 201 -1.67 -2.77 -1.12
CA TYR A 201 -1.84 -4.21 -0.90
C TYR A 201 -0.65 -4.98 -1.48
N MET A 202 0.34 -5.24 -0.63
CA MET A 202 1.62 -5.82 -1.06
C MET A 202 2.34 -6.48 0.12
N PRO A 203 3.32 -7.39 -0.11
CA PRO A 203 3.87 -8.25 0.93
C PRO A 203 4.38 -7.56 2.19
N ARG A 204 4.88 -6.32 2.12
CA ARG A 204 5.35 -5.57 3.30
C ARG A 204 4.22 -5.17 4.26
N ASN A 205 2.99 -5.09 3.74
CA ASN A 205 1.79 -4.65 4.47
C ASN A 205 0.86 -5.85 4.81
N LEU A 206 1.33 -7.08 4.55
CA LEU A 206 0.66 -8.32 4.93
C LEU A 206 1.50 -9.02 5.99
N MET A 207 0.87 -9.46 7.08
CA MET A 207 1.51 -10.14 8.20
C MET A 207 1.25 -11.63 8.14
N GLU A 208 2.31 -12.43 8.32
CA GLU A 208 2.15 -13.85 8.63
C GLU A 208 1.50 -13.97 10.02
N SER A 209 0.25 -14.42 10.04
CA SER A 209 -0.57 -14.42 11.27
C SER A 209 -1.66 -15.48 11.22
N SER A 210 -2.42 -15.61 12.31
CA SER A 210 -3.59 -16.48 12.36
C SER A 210 -4.79 -15.68 12.88
N PRO A 211 -5.85 -15.47 12.07
CA PRO A 211 -6.02 -15.88 10.67
C PRO A 211 -5.01 -15.22 9.70
N ASN A 212 -4.71 -15.87 8.57
CA ASN A 212 -3.72 -15.39 7.60
C ASN A 212 -4.41 -14.77 6.36
N PRO A 213 -3.88 -13.67 5.76
CA PRO A 213 -2.92 -12.72 6.34
C PRO A 213 -3.57 -11.72 7.28
N GLY A 214 -2.73 -11.12 8.13
CA GLY A 214 -3.05 -9.87 8.79
C GLY A 214 -2.81 -8.70 7.82
N VAL A 215 -3.74 -7.75 7.70
CA VAL A 215 -3.66 -6.65 6.72
C VAL A 215 -3.42 -5.32 7.44
N LEU A 216 -2.40 -4.59 7.01
CA LEU A 216 -1.96 -3.30 7.57
C LEU A 216 -2.01 -2.19 6.52
N ASP A 217 -1.91 -0.93 6.95
CA ASP A 217 -1.72 0.25 6.07
C ASP A 217 -2.89 0.54 5.11
N PHE A 218 -4.12 0.25 5.55
CA PHE A 218 -5.34 0.37 4.74
C PHE A 218 -6.04 1.74 4.83
N GLN A 219 -5.58 2.66 5.68
CA GLN A 219 -6.29 3.91 6.00
C GLN A 219 -6.55 4.84 4.81
N ASP A 220 -5.76 4.71 3.75
CA ASP A 220 -5.87 5.53 2.53
C ASP A 220 -6.81 4.90 1.49
N ALA A 221 -7.57 3.86 1.85
CA ALA A 221 -8.43 3.13 0.94
C ALA A 221 -9.43 4.03 0.18
N VAL A 222 -9.64 3.68 -1.10
CA VAL A 222 -10.48 4.43 -2.05
C VAL A 222 -11.41 3.49 -2.80
N TYR A 223 -12.40 4.04 -3.50
CA TYR A 223 -13.12 3.31 -4.54
C TYR A 223 -12.43 3.48 -5.88
N GLY A 224 -11.87 2.39 -6.43
CA GLY A 224 -10.98 2.47 -7.58
C GLY A 224 -10.97 1.20 -8.44
N PRO A 225 -10.04 1.13 -9.40
CA PRO A 225 -9.98 0.08 -10.41
C PRO A 225 -9.71 -1.30 -9.81
N VAL A 226 -10.49 -2.31 -10.22
CA VAL A 226 -10.41 -3.69 -9.70
C VAL A 226 -9.02 -4.33 -9.83
N THR A 227 -8.23 -3.95 -10.85
CA THR A 227 -6.90 -4.53 -11.04
C THR A 227 -5.82 -3.90 -10.16
N TYR A 228 -6.09 -2.81 -9.43
CA TYR A 228 -5.04 -2.02 -8.77
C TYR A 228 -4.27 -2.84 -7.72
N ASP A 229 -4.98 -3.38 -6.72
CA ASP A 229 -4.35 -4.07 -5.59
C ASP A 229 -3.72 -5.41 -5.98
N VAL A 230 -4.37 -6.19 -6.86
CA VAL A 230 -3.78 -7.46 -7.33
C VAL A 230 -2.52 -7.23 -8.17
N THR A 231 -2.47 -6.14 -8.94
CA THR A 231 -1.23 -5.76 -9.66
C THR A 231 -0.15 -5.33 -8.68
N CYS A 232 -0.52 -4.57 -7.65
CA CYS A 232 0.37 -4.14 -6.57
C CYS A 232 0.97 -5.33 -5.81
N LEU A 233 0.19 -6.37 -5.56
CA LEU A 233 0.60 -7.55 -4.81
C LEU A 233 1.80 -8.28 -5.45
N PHE A 234 1.82 -8.39 -6.78
CA PHE A 234 2.82 -9.19 -7.51
C PHE A 234 3.97 -8.38 -8.11
N LYS A 235 3.80 -7.06 -8.29
CA LYS A 235 4.77 -6.18 -8.98
C LYS A 235 5.25 -5.05 -8.08
N ASP A 236 5.82 -5.43 -6.95
CA ASP A 236 6.29 -4.50 -5.92
C ASP A 236 7.81 -4.19 -6.00
N ALA A 237 8.23 -3.15 -5.27
CA ALA A 237 9.56 -2.60 -5.10
C ALA A 237 10.61 -3.58 -4.57
N PHE A 238 10.21 -4.57 -3.76
CA PHE A 238 11.17 -5.34 -2.98
C PHE A 238 11.41 -6.76 -3.51
N LEU A 239 10.42 -7.35 -4.18
CA LEU A 239 10.49 -8.71 -4.70
C LEU A 239 9.95 -8.78 -6.13
N SER A 240 10.66 -9.47 -7.01
CA SER A 240 10.27 -9.70 -8.40
C SER A 240 10.11 -11.19 -8.66
N TRP A 241 9.06 -11.52 -9.41
CA TRP A 241 8.71 -12.90 -9.77
C TRP A 241 8.84 -13.12 -11.28
N PRO A 242 9.04 -14.38 -11.73
CA PRO A 242 8.97 -14.70 -13.16
C PRO A 242 7.60 -14.31 -13.74
N GLU A 243 7.59 -13.71 -14.94
CA GLU A 243 6.35 -13.23 -15.60
C GLU A 243 5.29 -14.34 -15.76
N GLU A 244 5.71 -15.59 -15.97
CA GLU A 244 4.80 -16.74 -16.05
C GLU A 244 4.03 -16.95 -14.73
N ARG A 245 4.71 -16.86 -13.57
CA ARG A 245 4.06 -16.98 -12.26
C ARG A 245 3.11 -15.81 -12.01
N VAL A 246 3.56 -14.58 -12.32
CA VAL A 246 2.71 -13.38 -12.21
C VAL A 246 1.45 -13.50 -13.06
N GLY A 247 1.58 -13.97 -14.30
CA GLY A 247 0.44 -14.23 -15.19
C GLY A 247 -0.52 -15.28 -14.64
N ALA A 248 0.02 -16.38 -14.07
CA ALA A 248 -0.78 -17.42 -13.43
C ALA A 248 -1.56 -16.89 -12.22
N TRP A 249 -0.93 -16.10 -11.34
CA TRP A 249 -1.61 -15.53 -10.17
C TRP A 249 -2.64 -14.45 -10.54
N LEU A 250 -2.37 -13.63 -11.56
CA LEU A 250 -3.37 -12.69 -12.10
C LEU A 250 -4.59 -13.44 -12.66
N LYS A 251 -4.36 -14.55 -13.36
CA LYS A 251 -5.45 -15.42 -13.85
C LYS A 251 -6.22 -16.08 -12.72
N ARG A 252 -5.51 -16.48 -11.65
CA ARG A 252 -6.11 -17.03 -10.43
C ARG A 252 -7.05 -16.01 -9.79
N TYR A 253 -6.59 -14.78 -9.55
CA TYR A 253 -7.44 -13.69 -9.06
C TYR A 253 -8.64 -13.43 -9.97
N TRP A 254 -8.42 -13.28 -11.28
CA TRP A 254 -9.51 -13.02 -12.23
C TRP A 254 -10.59 -14.10 -12.16
N THR A 255 -10.20 -15.37 -12.06
CA THR A 255 -11.14 -16.49 -11.92
C THR A 255 -11.91 -16.40 -10.59
N MET A 256 -11.20 -16.25 -9.46
CA MET A 256 -11.81 -16.16 -8.14
C MET A 256 -12.75 -14.95 -7.99
N ALA A 257 -12.38 -13.79 -8.57
CA ALA A 257 -13.20 -12.59 -8.57
C ALA A 257 -14.53 -12.82 -9.29
N ARG A 258 -14.49 -13.46 -10.46
CA ARG A 258 -15.70 -13.83 -11.20
C ARG A 258 -16.59 -14.79 -10.40
N ASP A 259 -16.00 -15.82 -9.81
CA ASP A 259 -16.73 -16.79 -8.98
C ASP A 259 -17.35 -16.13 -7.74
N ALA A 260 -16.70 -15.10 -7.19
CA ALA A 260 -17.17 -14.30 -6.07
C ALA A 260 -18.20 -13.21 -6.45
N GLY A 261 -18.52 -13.06 -7.74
CA GLY A 261 -19.43 -12.02 -8.25
C GLY A 261 -18.84 -10.60 -8.25
N ILE A 262 -17.53 -10.47 -8.12
CA ILE A 262 -16.82 -9.19 -8.25
C ILE A 262 -16.68 -8.87 -9.73
N PRO A 263 -17.16 -7.71 -10.20
CA PRO A 263 -17.03 -7.34 -11.61
C PRO A 263 -15.56 -7.19 -12.02
N VAL A 264 -15.17 -7.93 -13.06
CA VAL A 264 -13.88 -7.83 -13.75
C VAL A 264 -14.13 -7.86 -15.26
N GLN A 265 -13.10 -7.65 -16.07
CA GLN A 265 -13.22 -7.75 -17.53
C GLN A 265 -13.65 -9.16 -17.95
N ASP A 266 -14.47 -9.24 -19.01
CA ASP A 266 -15.08 -10.50 -19.49
C ASP A 266 -14.04 -11.53 -19.94
N GLY A 267 -13.00 -11.05 -20.64
CA GLY A 267 -11.86 -11.83 -21.11
C GLY A 267 -10.61 -11.62 -20.24
N PHE A 268 -9.84 -12.68 -20.03
CA PHE A 268 -8.59 -12.58 -19.27
C PHE A 268 -7.56 -11.67 -19.96
N GLU A 269 -7.52 -11.62 -21.29
CA GLU A 269 -6.61 -10.71 -22.01
C GLU A 269 -6.96 -9.23 -21.79
N ASP A 270 -8.26 -8.89 -21.72
CA ASP A 270 -8.71 -7.54 -21.39
C ASP A 270 -8.40 -7.18 -19.93
N PHE A 271 -8.57 -8.15 -19.02
CA PHE A 271 -8.14 -8.03 -17.63
C PHE A 271 -6.63 -7.79 -17.52
N LEU A 272 -5.83 -8.57 -18.24
CA LEU A 272 -4.38 -8.45 -18.26
C LEU A 272 -3.94 -7.11 -18.85
N ARG A 273 -4.61 -6.63 -19.89
CA ARG A 273 -4.37 -5.29 -20.45
C ARG A 273 -4.69 -4.19 -19.44
N ALA A 274 -5.82 -4.27 -18.75
CA ALA A 274 -6.20 -3.32 -17.71
C ALA A 274 -5.20 -3.33 -16.53
N SER A 275 -4.77 -4.52 -16.10
CA SER A 275 -3.73 -4.71 -15.08
C SER A 275 -2.39 -4.12 -15.51
N ASP A 276 -1.97 -4.32 -16.76
CA ASP A 276 -0.72 -3.78 -17.29
C ASP A 276 -0.69 -2.25 -17.27
N LEU A 277 -1.73 -1.60 -17.80
CA LEU A 277 -1.84 -0.15 -17.82
C LEU A 277 -1.94 0.42 -16.40
N MET A 278 -2.66 -0.26 -15.50
CA MET A 278 -2.73 0.12 -14.09
C MET A 278 -1.37 0.01 -13.39
N GLY A 279 -0.61 -1.05 -13.69
CA GLY A 279 0.75 -1.25 -13.21
C GLY A 279 1.68 -0.12 -13.65
N VAL A 280 1.64 0.26 -14.93
CA VAL A 280 2.44 1.37 -15.47
C VAL A 280 2.12 2.69 -14.76
N GLN A 281 0.85 3.04 -14.60
CA GLN A 281 0.43 4.23 -13.85
C GLN A 281 0.99 4.20 -12.42
N ARG A 282 0.86 3.05 -11.74
CA ARG A 282 1.34 2.88 -10.36
C ARG A 282 2.85 3.04 -10.28
N HIS A 283 3.61 2.41 -11.18
CA HIS A 283 5.07 2.43 -11.16
C HIS A 283 5.60 3.85 -11.46
N LEU A 284 5.01 4.58 -12.40
CA LEU A 284 5.34 5.99 -12.64
C LEU A 284 5.12 6.86 -11.40
N LYS A 285 3.95 6.71 -10.76
CA LYS A 285 3.64 7.35 -9.47
C LYS A 285 4.70 7.02 -8.41
N VAL A 286 5.05 5.75 -8.22
CA VAL A 286 5.99 5.32 -7.18
C VAL A 286 7.40 5.87 -7.43
N ILE A 287 7.88 5.86 -8.67
CA ILE A 287 9.16 6.49 -9.05
C ILE A 287 9.17 7.97 -8.64
N GLY A 288 8.09 8.71 -8.96
CA GLY A 288 7.93 10.10 -8.53
C GLY A 288 7.91 10.27 -7.00
N ILE A 289 7.20 9.40 -6.27
CA ILE A 289 7.19 9.39 -4.80
C ILE A 289 8.59 9.15 -4.24
N PHE A 290 9.34 8.20 -4.78
CA PHE A 290 10.68 7.84 -4.30
C PHE A 290 11.68 8.97 -4.53
N ALA A 291 11.61 9.62 -5.71
CA ALA A 291 12.39 10.82 -5.98
C ALA A 291 12.02 11.97 -5.01
N ARG A 292 10.72 12.17 -4.73
CA ARG A 292 10.26 13.16 -3.77
C ARG A 292 10.79 12.88 -2.36
N ILE A 293 10.67 11.65 -1.88
CA ILE A 293 11.17 11.23 -0.56
C ILE A 293 12.68 11.44 -0.46
N CYS A 294 13.43 11.12 -1.52
CA CYS A 294 14.87 11.37 -1.56
C CYS A 294 15.20 12.86 -1.39
N HIS A 295 14.62 13.73 -2.22
CA HIS A 295 14.99 15.15 -2.27
C HIS A 295 14.36 16.01 -1.17
N ARG A 296 13.11 15.71 -0.79
CA ARG A 296 12.37 16.45 0.24
C ARG A 296 12.73 15.99 1.65
N ASP A 297 12.85 14.68 1.86
CA ASP A 297 12.98 14.09 3.20
C ASP A 297 14.40 13.59 3.51
N GLY A 298 15.34 13.73 2.56
CA GLY A 298 16.73 13.33 2.74
C GLY A 298 16.94 11.82 2.85
N LYS A 299 16.08 11.00 2.21
CA LYS A 299 16.12 9.53 2.27
C LYS A 299 16.57 8.91 0.93
N PRO A 300 17.87 8.95 0.57
CA PRO A 300 18.35 8.54 -0.75
C PRO A 300 18.17 7.06 -1.08
N ARG A 301 18.06 6.20 -0.05
CA ARG A 301 17.88 4.74 -0.23
C ARG A 301 16.68 4.37 -1.11
N TYR A 302 15.61 5.18 -1.13
CA TYR A 302 14.43 4.90 -1.95
C TYR A 302 14.72 4.90 -3.45
N LEU A 303 15.72 5.65 -3.91
CA LEU A 303 16.07 5.65 -5.34
C LEU A 303 16.75 4.35 -5.80
N GLN A 304 17.25 3.52 -4.87
CA GLN A 304 17.89 2.24 -5.20
C GLN A 304 16.92 1.23 -5.84
N ASP A 305 15.62 1.35 -5.56
CA ASP A 305 14.58 0.48 -6.10
C ASP A 305 14.02 0.95 -7.46
N VAL A 306 14.34 2.18 -7.88
CA VAL A 306 13.84 2.77 -9.15
C VAL A 306 14.13 1.90 -10.38
N PRO A 307 15.33 1.31 -10.57
CA PRO A 307 15.59 0.41 -11.70
C PRO A 307 14.61 -0.75 -11.81
N ARG A 308 14.06 -1.23 -10.68
CA ARG A 308 13.07 -2.33 -10.68
C ARG A 308 11.75 -1.90 -11.31
N PHE A 309 11.26 -0.71 -10.98
CA PHE A 309 10.03 -0.19 -11.57
C PHE A 309 10.16 0.08 -13.07
N PHE A 310 11.32 0.58 -13.51
CA PHE A 310 11.61 0.70 -14.94
C PHE A 310 11.54 -0.66 -15.64
N ARG A 311 12.10 -1.72 -15.05
CA ARG A 311 12.02 -3.08 -15.62
C ARG A 311 10.58 -3.59 -15.75
N TYR A 312 9.73 -3.31 -14.76
CA TYR A 312 8.31 -3.65 -14.86
C TYR A 312 7.61 -2.89 -15.98
N ILE A 313 7.88 -1.59 -16.11
CA ILE A 313 7.34 -0.77 -17.19
C ILE A 313 7.83 -1.28 -18.54
N GLU A 314 9.13 -1.52 -18.72
CA GLU A 314 9.73 -2.06 -19.94
C GLU A 314 9.11 -3.40 -20.38
N THR A 315 8.85 -4.29 -19.42
CA THR A 315 8.19 -5.57 -19.68
C THR A 315 6.78 -5.37 -20.25
N VAL A 316 6.04 -4.38 -19.74
CA VAL A 316 4.72 -4.02 -20.25
C VAL A 316 4.81 -3.34 -21.62
N LEU A 317 5.75 -2.40 -21.79
CA LEU A 317 5.99 -1.71 -23.06
C LEU A 317 6.25 -2.70 -24.21
N ALA A 318 6.98 -3.79 -23.94
CA ALA A 318 7.28 -4.81 -24.95
C ALA A 318 6.03 -5.54 -25.48
N ARG A 319 4.93 -5.58 -24.72
CA ARG A 319 3.69 -6.28 -25.11
C ARG A 319 2.48 -5.36 -25.32
N ARG A 320 2.61 -4.05 -25.12
CA ARG A 320 1.54 -3.05 -25.27
C ARG A 320 1.93 -1.94 -26.25
N PRO A 321 1.71 -2.14 -27.56
CA PRO A 321 2.04 -1.16 -28.60
C PRO A 321 1.38 0.21 -28.38
N GLU A 322 0.23 0.28 -27.71
CA GLU A 322 -0.44 1.54 -27.36
C GLU A 322 0.40 2.44 -26.42
N LEU A 323 1.42 1.89 -25.75
CA LEU A 323 2.36 2.63 -24.91
C LEU A 323 3.65 3.05 -25.63
N ALA A 324 3.71 2.96 -26.97
CA ALA A 324 4.92 3.27 -27.73
C ALA A 324 5.47 4.69 -27.46
N GLU A 325 4.59 5.70 -27.29
CA GLU A 325 5.01 7.05 -26.95
C GLU A 325 5.66 7.13 -25.57
N LEU A 326 5.13 6.41 -24.58
CA LEU A 326 5.76 6.31 -23.26
C LEU A 326 7.13 5.65 -23.38
N GLY A 327 7.24 4.57 -24.15
CA GLY A 327 8.52 3.91 -24.40
C GLY A 327 9.57 4.85 -25.00
N ALA A 328 9.17 5.70 -25.97
CA ALA A 328 10.05 6.70 -26.55
C ALA A 328 10.48 7.77 -25.53
N LEU A 329 9.57 8.25 -24.68
CA LEU A 329 9.88 9.20 -23.61
C LEU A 329 10.89 8.62 -22.61
N LEU A 330 10.66 7.39 -22.14
CA LEU A 330 11.53 6.76 -21.15
C LEU A 330 12.90 6.39 -21.74
N ALA A 331 12.96 5.96 -23.00
CA ALA A 331 14.23 5.69 -23.69
C ALA A 331 15.10 6.95 -23.87
N GLY A 332 14.49 8.13 -23.88
CA GLY A 332 15.20 9.42 -23.90
C GLY A 332 15.75 9.87 -22.54
N LEU A 333 15.46 9.15 -21.45
CA LEU A 333 15.98 9.45 -20.12
C LEU A 333 17.30 8.69 -19.85
N PRO A 334 18.21 9.24 -19.03
CA PRO A 334 19.33 8.48 -18.48
C PRO A 334 18.83 7.22 -17.79
N ARG A 335 19.48 6.09 -18.07
CA ARG A 335 19.14 4.84 -17.39
C ARG A 335 19.57 4.96 -15.92
N PRO A 336 18.71 4.60 -14.96
CA PRO A 336 19.10 4.58 -13.56
C PRO A 336 20.22 3.55 -13.39
N GLU A 337 21.30 3.94 -12.72
CA GLU A 337 22.42 3.03 -12.45
C GLU A 337 21.91 1.85 -11.63
N VAL A 338 22.14 0.63 -12.14
CA VAL A 338 21.88 -0.58 -11.37
C VAL A 338 22.98 -0.68 -10.33
N VAL A 339 22.68 -0.32 -9.08
CA VAL A 339 23.55 -0.68 -7.97
C VAL A 339 23.47 -2.20 -7.85
N SER A 340 24.53 -2.90 -8.24
CA SER A 340 24.65 -4.35 -8.04
C SER A 340 24.46 -4.66 -6.56
N ALA A 341 23.43 -5.46 -6.25
CA ALA A 341 23.19 -5.99 -4.91
C ALA A 341 24.31 -6.91 -4.46
#